data_AF-A0A2N1ZB08-F1
#
_entry.id   AF-A0A2N1ZB08-F1
#
_cell.length_a   1.000
_cell.length_b   1.000
_cell.length_c   1.000
_cell.angle_alpha   90.00
_cell.angle_beta   90.00
_cell.angle_gamma   90.00
#
_symmetry.space_group_name_H-M   'P 1'
#
loop_
_entity.id
_entity.type
_entity.pdbx_description
1 polymer ?
#
loop_
_entity_poly.entity_id
_entity_poly.type
_entity_poly.pdbx_seq_one_letter_code
_entity_poly.pdbx_strand_id
1 'polypeptide(L)'
;MPMDFSAPFTTLEFKQQFRNESEHNQIRWGERLVHAAFERDMSGQEKPVMTRKGEQKGYATSPCQDTLRAVFAEVRLSEGCELVIKPITLAELARNALYHGVSIALRNTDSGYYFTGEYENRQLGLLAAVQDQQGREIIYFARVFEFEEIASAPRIPRGSLQYWEPTSLEPREPSPIEYLSCIDTYENTLHIFDDQLDWTNPLFPELPDNAVALSSLSDSAQAFFNKLKAPLLSTPVDQALDALPVESSQPNSLIDTELLVNYQKFRARLNKLIIPPASKITLTVHEPEPQEDLSDSSPKDYAIDLSWTASSGLRAQFLRSWSSIVQLKATPELPSAPGTYPATEVLRERILDHLAWSLFQRGRRFDFFGFESDLEGLLPGIISNGRTYFKSDYQDSRFPCLARWSFGRHEAAVLLLGQEGRNFICKPMKYQGIPTSDRPSLVPYLDAITHDNYKLMVLDPTCDRLSVPASMIDFPEHWYLGARVSDKEILSSFDAALSAFVREITPSTWQPSIGTDQTEKGQNPLKWIITGSILALFAYFLFVGGR
;
A
#
# COMPACT_ATOMS: atom_id res chain seq x y z
N MET A 1 -40.55 -1.78 -2.83
CA MET A 1 -41.07 -1.09 -1.63
C MET A 1 -39.88 -0.47 -0.91
N PRO A 2 -39.95 0.78 -0.41
CA PRO A 2 -38.90 1.31 0.45
C PRO A 2 -38.79 0.44 1.71
N MET A 3 -37.57 0.04 2.06
CA MET A 3 -37.30 -0.81 3.23
C MET A 3 -37.47 0.01 4.50
N ASP A 4 -38.16 -0.56 5.49
CA ASP A 4 -38.26 0.02 6.82
C ASP A 4 -37.05 -0.38 7.66
N PHE A 5 -36.06 0.49 7.71
CA PHE A 5 -34.84 0.33 8.52
C PHE A 5 -35.09 0.49 10.03
N SER A 6 -36.34 0.62 10.49
CA SER A 6 -36.70 0.63 11.91
C SER A 6 -37.26 -0.71 12.43
N ALA A 7 -37.77 -1.58 11.55
CA ALA A 7 -38.31 -2.89 11.93
C ALA A 7 -37.19 -3.89 12.29
N PRO A 8 -37.42 -4.96 13.07
CA PRO A 8 -36.47 -6.07 13.21
C PRO A 8 -36.14 -6.68 11.83
N PHE A 9 -34.91 -7.18 11.66
CA PHE A 9 -34.49 -7.84 10.42
C PHE A 9 -33.93 -9.23 10.69
N THR A 10 -33.97 -10.07 9.67
CA THR A 10 -33.37 -11.39 9.67
C THR A 10 -31.98 -11.37 9.04
N THR A 11 -31.13 -12.31 9.43
CA THR A 11 -29.83 -12.59 8.80
C THR A 11 -29.96 -12.88 7.30
N LEU A 12 -31.06 -13.52 6.87
CA LEU A 12 -31.32 -13.82 5.47
C LEU A 12 -31.61 -12.56 4.66
N GLU A 13 -32.45 -11.67 5.18
CA GLU A 13 -32.73 -10.36 4.59
C GLU A 13 -31.45 -9.56 4.45
N PHE A 14 -30.67 -9.43 5.53
CA PHE A 14 -29.37 -8.76 5.50
C PHE A 14 -28.46 -9.32 4.39
N LYS A 15 -28.29 -10.64 4.36
CA LYS A 15 -27.43 -11.32 3.37
C LYS A 15 -27.88 -11.07 1.92
N GLN A 16 -29.18 -11.10 1.66
CA GLN A 16 -29.73 -10.97 0.30
C GLN A 16 -29.74 -9.53 -0.19
N GLN A 17 -29.95 -8.58 0.72
CA GLN A 17 -30.20 -7.19 0.38
C GLN A 17 -28.93 -6.36 0.36
N PHE A 18 -28.03 -6.53 1.34
CA PHE A 18 -26.86 -5.65 1.51
C PHE A 18 -25.97 -5.53 0.27
N ARG A 19 -25.72 -6.65 -0.43
CA ARG A 19 -24.80 -6.68 -1.59
C ARG A 19 -25.37 -6.07 -2.87
N ASN A 20 -26.69 -5.97 -2.97
CA ASN A 20 -27.38 -5.52 -4.19
C ASN A 20 -27.97 -4.12 -4.03
N GLU A 21 -27.67 -3.47 -2.92
CA GLU A 21 -28.26 -2.20 -2.52
C GLU A 21 -27.35 -1.01 -2.85
N SER A 22 -27.96 0.16 -2.99
CA SER A 22 -27.22 1.41 -3.12
C SER A 22 -26.39 1.70 -1.87
N GLU A 23 -25.35 2.49 -2.04
CA GLU A 23 -24.47 2.94 -0.96
C GLU A 23 -25.23 3.63 0.18
N HIS A 24 -26.27 4.43 -0.13
CA HIS A 24 -27.17 5.00 0.88
C HIS A 24 -27.82 3.94 1.77
N ASN A 25 -28.24 2.81 1.19
CA ASN A 25 -28.83 1.73 1.96
C ASN A 25 -27.76 0.98 2.76
N GLN A 26 -26.55 0.83 2.24
CA GLN A 26 -25.43 0.26 2.99
C GLN A 26 -25.05 1.12 4.21
N ILE A 27 -25.06 2.45 4.06
CA ILE A 27 -24.88 3.41 5.17
C ILE A 27 -25.99 3.21 6.21
N ARG A 28 -27.26 3.15 5.77
CA ARG A 28 -28.40 2.91 6.66
C ARG A 28 -28.30 1.56 7.38
N TRP A 29 -27.80 0.52 6.73
CA TRP A 29 -27.49 -0.74 7.39
C TRP A 29 -26.43 -0.58 8.48
N GLY A 30 -25.37 0.21 8.23
CA GLY A 30 -24.35 0.53 9.22
C GLY A 30 -24.93 1.23 10.46
N GLU A 31 -25.96 2.05 10.31
CA GLU A 31 -26.62 2.77 11.40
C GLU A 31 -27.53 1.88 12.27
N ARG A 32 -27.85 0.66 11.82
CA ARG A 32 -28.74 -0.25 12.54
C ARG A 32 -28.13 -0.68 13.87
N LEU A 33 -28.94 -0.57 14.92
CA LEU A 33 -28.61 -1.12 16.22
C LEU A 33 -28.81 -2.63 16.22
N VAL A 34 -27.79 -3.34 16.69
CA VAL A 34 -27.84 -4.75 17.05
C VAL A 34 -27.40 -4.91 18.50
N HIS A 35 -27.69 -6.05 19.08
CA HIS A 35 -27.17 -6.42 20.39
C HIS A 35 -25.86 -7.19 20.18
N ALA A 36 -24.84 -6.85 20.97
CA ALA A 36 -23.57 -7.57 21.00
C ALA A 36 -23.28 -8.06 22.43
N ALA A 37 -22.67 -9.24 22.53
CA ALA A 37 -22.29 -9.85 23.80
C ALA A 37 -20.86 -9.45 24.20
N PHE A 38 -20.68 -9.16 25.49
CA PHE A 38 -19.42 -8.79 26.12
C PHE A 38 -19.23 -9.60 27.40
N GLU A 39 -17.99 -10.00 27.67
CA GLU A 39 -17.56 -10.46 28.99
C GLU A 39 -17.05 -9.26 29.77
N ARG A 40 -17.59 -9.04 30.96
CA ARG A 40 -17.09 -8.03 31.90
C ARG A 40 -16.32 -8.73 33.02
N ASP A 41 -15.06 -8.35 33.19
CA ASP A 41 -14.22 -8.88 34.27
C ASP A 41 -14.47 -8.17 35.61
N MET A 42 -13.82 -8.65 36.67
CA MET A 42 -13.94 -8.08 38.03
C MET A 42 -13.47 -6.62 38.14
N SER A 43 -12.66 -6.14 37.18
CA SER A 43 -12.24 -4.73 37.12
C SER A 43 -13.27 -3.82 36.45
N GLY A 44 -14.34 -4.42 35.90
CA GLY A 44 -15.35 -3.73 35.12
C GLY A 44 -14.98 -3.55 33.64
N GLN A 45 -13.85 -4.11 33.19
CA GLN A 45 -13.44 -4.02 31.78
C GLN A 45 -14.29 -4.98 30.93
N GLU A 46 -14.88 -4.44 29.87
CA GLU A 46 -15.71 -5.20 28.92
C GLU A 46 -14.91 -5.60 27.68
N LYS A 47 -14.98 -6.89 27.32
CA LYS A 47 -14.35 -7.45 26.11
C LYS A 47 -15.41 -8.13 25.25
N PRO A 48 -15.44 -7.90 23.93
CA PRO A 48 -16.45 -8.50 23.07
C PRO A 48 -16.30 -10.02 23.03
N VAL A 49 -17.41 -10.73 23.19
CA VAL A 49 -17.43 -12.19 23.11
C VAL A 49 -17.28 -12.61 21.65
N MET A 50 -16.29 -13.48 21.40
CA MET A 50 -16.06 -14.05 20.08
C MET A 50 -16.67 -15.44 19.96
N THR A 51 -17.29 -15.72 18.83
CA THR A 51 -17.74 -17.06 18.43
C THR A 51 -16.91 -17.56 17.27
N ARG A 52 -16.83 -18.90 17.13
CA ARG A 52 -16.03 -19.54 16.10
C ARG A 52 -16.85 -20.55 15.31
N LYS A 53 -16.64 -20.61 14.00
CA LYS A 53 -17.15 -21.66 13.11
C LYS A 53 -16.04 -22.08 12.14
N GLY A 54 -15.46 -23.26 12.34
CA GLY A 54 -14.26 -23.66 11.62
C GLY A 54 -13.08 -22.75 11.97
N GLU A 55 -12.47 -22.11 10.98
CA GLU A 55 -11.39 -21.13 11.18
C GLU A 55 -11.89 -19.69 11.39
N GLN A 56 -13.14 -19.39 11.03
CA GLN A 56 -13.71 -18.06 11.15
C GLN A 56 -14.01 -17.73 12.61
N LYS A 57 -13.49 -16.59 13.08
CA LYS A 57 -13.83 -15.96 14.36
C LYS A 57 -14.67 -14.72 14.10
N GLY A 58 -15.63 -14.41 14.98
CA GLY A 58 -16.41 -13.19 14.85
C GLY A 58 -17.16 -12.78 16.11
N TYR A 59 -17.45 -11.48 16.21
CA TYR A 59 -18.18 -10.93 17.35
C TYR A 59 -19.60 -11.47 17.42
N ALA A 60 -20.00 -11.96 18.58
CA ALA A 60 -21.31 -12.54 18.80
C ALA A 60 -22.39 -11.44 18.85
N THR A 61 -23.26 -11.43 17.84
CA THR A 61 -24.24 -10.35 17.66
C THR A 61 -25.60 -10.89 17.25
N SER A 62 -26.67 -10.18 17.57
CA SER A 62 -28.03 -10.49 17.12
C SER A 62 -28.89 -9.25 17.05
N PRO A 63 -29.86 -9.16 16.11
CA PRO A 63 -30.91 -8.15 16.16
C PRO A 63 -31.75 -8.24 17.45
N CYS A 64 -31.83 -9.42 18.09
CA CYS A 64 -32.64 -9.67 19.29
C CYS A 64 -31.77 -10.02 20.51
N GLN A 65 -31.95 -9.28 21.62
CA GLN A 65 -31.21 -9.50 22.86
C GLN A 65 -31.45 -10.91 23.44
N ASP A 66 -32.69 -11.38 23.43
CA ASP A 66 -33.05 -12.66 24.05
C ASP A 66 -32.45 -13.84 23.29
N THR A 67 -32.24 -13.71 21.98
CA THR A 67 -31.49 -14.69 21.19
C THR A 67 -30.06 -14.85 21.71
N LEU A 68 -29.36 -13.76 22.02
CA LEU A 68 -28.01 -13.84 22.60
C LEU A 68 -28.04 -14.42 24.01
N ARG A 69 -29.01 -14.03 24.85
CA ARG A 69 -29.15 -14.58 26.20
C ARG A 69 -29.35 -16.10 26.17
N ALA A 70 -30.25 -16.58 25.32
CA ALA A 70 -30.51 -18.01 25.18
C ALA A 70 -29.26 -18.78 24.73
N VAL A 71 -28.47 -18.20 23.82
CA VAL A 71 -27.23 -18.80 23.31
C VAL A 71 -26.15 -18.90 24.37
N PHE A 72 -26.01 -17.86 25.20
CA PHE A 72 -24.97 -17.78 26.21
C PHE A 72 -25.43 -18.29 27.60
N ALA A 73 -26.67 -18.78 27.73
CA ALA A 73 -27.20 -19.32 28.98
C ALA A 73 -26.40 -20.52 29.52
N GLU A 74 -25.81 -21.32 28.62
CA GLU A 74 -25.06 -22.53 28.98
C GLU A 74 -23.54 -22.40 28.71
N VAL A 75 -23.09 -21.25 28.23
CA VAL A 75 -21.68 -21.02 27.91
C VAL A 75 -20.93 -20.65 29.18
N ARG A 76 -19.87 -21.40 29.50
CA ARG A 76 -18.93 -21.02 30.56
C ARG A 76 -18.07 -19.86 30.10
N LEU A 77 -18.29 -18.70 30.70
CA LEU A 77 -17.42 -17.54 30.56
C LEU A 77 -16.10 -17.76 31.32
N SER A 78 -15.15 -16.88 31.07
CA SER A 78 -13.91 -16.79 31.85
C SER A 78 -14.22 -16.68 33.36
N GLU A 79 -13.39 -17.28 34.20
CA GLU A 79 -13.61 -17.32 35.65
C GLU A 79 -13.70 -15.89 36.23
N GLY A 80 -14.78 -15.60 36.96
CA GLY A 80 -15.04 -14.27 37.53
C GLY A 80 -15.61 -13.23 36.56
N CYS A 81 -15.92 -13.60 35.31
CA CYS A 81 -16.56 -12.71 34.35
C CYS A 81 -18.09 -12.87 34.32
N GLU A 82 -18.80 -11.78 34.02
CA GLU A 82 -20.24 -11.79 33.74
C GLU A 82 -20.55 -11.47 32.28
N LEU A 83 -21.70 -11.96 31.79
CA LEU A 83 -22.20 -11.65 30.44
C LEU A 83 -22.96 -10.33 30.46
N VAL A 84 -22.51 -9.39 29.63
CA VAL A 84 -23.18 -8.11 29.37
C VAL A 84 -23.62 -8.09 27.91
N ILE A 85 -24.89 -7.81 27.65
CA ILE A 85 -25.41 -7.64 26.29
C ILE A 85 -25.89 -6.19 26.14
N LYS A 86 -25.29 -5.46 25.20
CA LYS A 86 -25.58 -4.04 24.97
C LYS A 86 -25.88 -3.73 23.50
N PRO A 87 -26.71 -2.72 23.23
CA PRO A 87 -26.91 -2.25 21.87
C PRO A 87 -25.64 -1.57 21.33
N ILE A 88 -25.36 -1.79 20.06
CA ILE A 88 -24.23 -1.21 19.32
C ILE A 88 -24.60 -1.12 17.85
N THR A 89 -24.07 -0.13 17.12
CA THR A 89 -24.33 -0.03 15.67
C THR A 89 -23.53 -1.08 14.91
N LEU A 90 -24.09 -1.56 13.79
CA LEU A 90 -23.35 -2.44 12.88
C LEU A 90 -22.07 -1.78 12.36
N ALA A 91 -22.08 -0.47 12.11
CA ALA A 91 -20.91 0.29 11.69
C ALA A 91 -19.77 0.22 12.72
N GLU A 92 -20.09 0.39 14.01
CA GLU A 92 -19.07 0.32 15.06
C GLU A 92 -18.51 -1.10 15.20
N LEU A 93 -19.37 -2.12 15.19
CA LEU A 93 -18.91 -3.52 15.18
C LEU A 93 -18.05 -3.84 13.96
N ALA A 94 -18.43 -3.35 12.78
CA ALA A 94 -17.74 -3.59 11.53
C ALA A 94 -16.34 -2.94 11.51
N ARG A 95 -16.23 -1.70 12.01
CA ARG A 95 -14.95 -1.00 12.21
C ARG A 95 -14.01 -1.80 13.10
N ASN A 96 -14.52 -2.33 14.21
CA ASN A 96 -13.76 -3.20 15.11
C ASN A 96 -13.44 -4.56 14.49
N ALA A 97 -14.34 -5.12 13.71
CA ALA A 97 -14.17 -6.44 13.09
C ALA A 97 -13.07 -6.38 12.04
N LEU A 98 -13.11 -5.35 11.19
CA LEU A 98 -12.11 -5.06 10.18
C LEU A 98 -10.72 -4.86 10.81
N TYR A 99 -10.61 -4.01 11.84
CA TYR A 99 -9.32 -3.76 12.48
C TYR A 99 -8.70 -5.02 13.09
N HIS A 100 -9.51 -5.85 13.76
CA HIS A 100 -9.06 -7.06 14.45
C HIS A 100 -8.97 -8.29 13.53
N GLY A 101 -9.28 -8.16 12.24
CA GLY A 101 -9.25 -9.27 11.28
C GLY A 101 -10.28 -10.37 11.61
N VAL A 102 -11.42 -10.00 12.17
CA VAL A 102 -12.51 -10.90 12.52
C VAL A 102 -13.80 -10.54 11.76
N SER A 103 -14.77 -11.45 11.75
CA SER A 103 -16.10 -11.20 11.16
C SER A 103 -17.09 -10.69 12.21
N ILE A 104 -18.27 -10.27 11.76
CA ILE A 104 -19.46 -10.15 12.61
C ILE A 104 -20.23 -11.45 12.49
N ALA A 105 -20.45 -12.13 13.61
CA ALA A 105 -21.24 -13.35 13.68
C ALA A 105 -22.69 -12.99 14.06
N LEU A 106 -23.49 -12.71 13.03
CA LEU A 106 -24.88 -12.32 13.17
C LEU A 106 -25.75 -13.56 13.36
N ARG A 107 -26.43 -13.64 14.51
CA ARG A 107 -27.34 -14.73 14.86
C ARG A 107 -28.79 -14.30 14.76
N ASN A 108 -29.62 -15.20 14.25
CA ASN A 108 -31.08 -15.11 14.31
C ASN A 108 -31.69 -16.44 14.77
N THR A 109 -32.95 -16.42 15.21
CA THR A 109 -33.72 -17.59 15.65
C THR A 109 -33.89 -18.64 14.55
N ASP A 110 -33.93 -18.21 13.28
CA ASP A 110 -34.43 -19.05 12.19
C ASP A 110 -33.34 -19.68 11.29
N SER A 111 -32.09 -19.22 11.35
CA SER A 111 -31.06 -19.59 10.35
C SER A 111 -29.63 -19.76 10.88
N GLY A 112 -29.45 -19.90 12.19
CA GLY A 112 -28.11 -20.09 12.78
C GLY A 112 -27.22 -18.86 12.64
N TYR A 113 -25.96 -19.07 12.25
CA TYR A 113 -24.94 -18.02 12.15
C TYR A 113 -24.71 -17.55 10.71
N TYR A 114 -24.69 -16.24 10.52
CA TYR A 114 -24.12 -15.60 9.34
C TYR A 114 -22.84 -14.84 9.73
N PHE A 115 -21.74 -15.12 9.04
CA PHE A 115 -20.47 -14.40 9.22
C PHE A 115 -20.33 -13.39 8.09
N THR A 116 -20.14 -12.11 8.43
CA THR A 116 -19.83 -11.07 7.43
C THR A 116 -18.45 -11.28 6.83
N GLY A 117 -18.30 -10.94 5.55
CA GLY A 117 -17.02 -10.88 4.88
C GLY A 117 -16.34 -9.53 5.06
N GLU A 118 -15.10 -9.45 4.56
CA GLU A 118 -14.30 -8.23 4.59
C GLU A 118 -14.98 -7.06 3.85
N TYR A 119 -15.55 -7.34 2.67
CA TYR A 119 -16.27 -6.33 1.88
C TYR A 119 -17.44 -5.73 2.68
N GLU A 120 -18.28 -6.57 3.30
CA GLU A 120 -19.40 -6.09 4.11
C GLU A 120 -18.93 -5.26 5.31
N ASN A 121 -17.88 -5.71 6.01
CA ASN A 121 -17.34 -4.95 7.14
C ASN A 121 -16.77 -3.59 6.70
N ARG A 122 -16.09 -3.54 5.54
CA ARG A 122 -15.59 -2.28 4.97
C ARG A 122 -16.75 -1.32 4.66
N GLN A 123 -17.77 -1.77 3.93
CA GLN A 123 -18.91 -0.92 3.56
C GLN A 123 -19.73 -0.45 4.78
N LEU A 124 -19.98 -1.33 5.76
CA LEU A 124 -20.69 -0.96 6.98
C LEU A 124 -19.92 0.04 7.86
N GLY A 125 -18.60 -0.17 7.99
CA GLY A 125 -17.78 0.51 8.98
C GLY A 125 -17.17 1.83 8.50
N LEU A 126 -16.94 1.98 7.20
CA LEU A 126 -16.09 3.02 6.62
C LEU A 126 -16.78 3.91 5.58
N LEU A 127 -18.05 3.67 5.27
CA LEU A 127 -18.83 4.46 4.33
C LEU A 127 -19.67 5.52 5.08
N ALA A 128 -19.74 6.73 4.55
CA ALA A 128 -20.67 7.76 5.04
C ALA A 128 -21.09 8.73 3.94
N ALA A 129 -22.33 9.21 4.03
CA ALA A 129 -22.82 10.36 3.30
C ALA A 129 -22.52 11.62 4.12
N VAL A 130 -21.75 12.55 3.56
CA VAL A 130 -21.40 13.82 4.19
C VAL A 130 -21.83 14.98 3.31
N GLN A 131 -22.09 16.13 3.91
CA GLN A 131 -22.39 17.35 3.17
C GLN A 131 -21.10 18.16 2.96
N ASP A 132 -20.84 18.57 1.72
CA ASP A 132 -19.78 19.52 1.41
C ASP A 132 -20.12 20.94 1.90
N GLN A 133 -19.19 21.88 1.76
CA GLN A 133 -19.39 23.28 2.17
C GLN A 133 -20.51 23.98 1.39
N GLN A 134 -20.93 23.45 0.24
CA GLN A 134 -22.03 23.94 -0.57
C GLN A 134 -23.35 23.22 -0.28
N GLY A 135 -23.37 22.30 0.70
CA GLY A 135 -24.55 21.53 1.10
C GLY A 135 -24.88 20.35 0.17
N ARG A 136 -23.99 19.99 -0.75
CA ARG A 136 -24.16 18.81 -1.62
C ARG A 136 -23.74 17.57 -0.85
N GLU A 137 -24.53 16.51 -0.98
CA GLU A 137 -24.19 15.21 -0.39
C GLU A 137 -23.16 14.49 -1.25
N ILE A 138 -22.09 14.02 -0.61
CA ILE A 138 -21.04 13.19 -1.22
C ILE A 138 -20.89 11.95 -0.34
N ILE A 139 -20.84 10.77 -0.98
CA ILE A 139 -20.56 9.52 -0.28
C ILE A 139 -19.05 9.27 -0.35
N TYR A 140 -18.44 9.16 0.83
CA TYR A 140 -17.04 8.82 0.99
C TYR A 140 -16.87 7.43 1.57
N PHE A 141 -15.90 6.72 1.03
CA PHE A 141 -15.24 5.61 1.69
C PHE A 141 -13.98 6.12 2.38
N ALA A 142 -13.82 5.82 3.67
CA ALA A 142 -12.71 6.32 4.47
C ALA A 142 -11.70 5.22 4.82
N ARG A 143 -10.42 5.60 4.85
CA ARG A 143 -9.33 4.82 5.42
C ARG A 143 -8.79 5.59 6.63
N VAL A 144 -8.43 4.84 7.65
CA VAL A 144 -8.03 5.39 8.95
C VAL A 144 -6.63 4.92 9.26
N PHE A 145 -5.69 5.86 9.29
CA PHE A 145 -4.30 5.54 9.58
C PHE A 145 -4.09 5.24 11.05
N GLU A 146 -3.28 4.22 11.31
CA GLU A 146 -2.73 3.88 12.62
C GLU A 146 -1.23 4.15 12.63
N PHE A 147 -0.70 4.60 13.77
CA PHE A 147 0.72 4.93 13.89
C PHE A 147 1.43 4.02 14.90
N GLU A 148 2.67 3.62 14.60
CA GLU A 148 3.52 2.87 15.53
C GLU A 148 3.78 3.68 16.80
N GLU A 149 3.82 2.99 17.94
CA GLU A 149 4.27 3.57 19.20
C GLU A 149 5.80 3.52 19.28
N ILE A 150 6.44 4.56 18.78
CA ILE A 150 7.90 4.71 18.83
C ILE A 150 8.27 5.50 20.08
N ALA A 151 9.09 4.91 20.96
CA ALA A 151 9.46 5.53 22.25
C ALA A 151 10.09 6.92 22.12
N SER A 152 10.80 7.18 21.00
CA SER A 152 11.44 8.47 20.69
C SER A 152 10.52 9.47 19.98
N ALA A 153 9.30 9.07 19.57
CA ALA A 153 8.37 9.92 18.84
C ALA A 153 7.14 10.29 19.70
N PRO A 154 6.51 11.45 19.46
CA PRO A 154 5.24 11.75 20.10
C PRO A 154 4.15 10.81 19.58
N ARG A 155 3.25 10.39 20.48
CA ARG A 155 2.16 9.47 20.15
C ARG A 155 1.11 10.18 19.29
N ILE A 156 0.85 9.63 18.11
CA ILE A 156 -0.26 10.06 17.25
C ILE A 156 -1.44 9.10 17.47
N PRO A 157 -2.60 9.56 18.00
CA PRO A 157 -3.76 8.69 18.19
C PRO A 157 -4.26 8.14 16.85
N ARG A 158 -4.74 6.89 16.85
CA ARG A 158 -5.36 6.26 15.68
C ARG A 158 -6.45 7.15 15.08
N GLY A 159 -6.42 7.31 13.76
CA GLY A 159 -7.41 8.09 13.02
C GLY A 159 -7.34 9.59 13.21
N SER A 160 -6.24 10.10 13.77
CA SER A 160 -5.90 11.53 13.72
C SER A 160 -5.52 11.97 12.30
N LEU A 161 -5.27 11.03 11.40
CA LEU A 161 -5.23 11.24 9.95
C LEU A 161 -6.12 10.21 9.26
N GLN A 162 -6.86 10.62 8.25
CA GLN A 162 -7.76 9.78 7.46
C GLN A 162 -7.63 10.13 5.98
N TYR A 163 -7.86 9.15 5.12
CA TYR A 163 -7.94 9.33 3.66
C TYR A 163 -9.34 8.97 3.18
N TRP A 164 -10.02 9.89 2.51
CA TRP A 164 -11.40 9.70 2.05
C TRP A 164 -11.46 9.73 0.52
N GLU A 165 -12.03 8.66 -0.05
CA GLU A 165 -12.25 8.50 -1.49
C GLU A 165 -13.75 8.56 -1.81
N PRO A 166 -14.18 9.43 -2.74
CA PRO A 166 -15.58 9.47 -3.16
C PRO A 166 -15.90 8.22 -3.98
N THR A 167 -17.03 7.59 -3.69
CA THR A 167 -17.38 6.29 -4.31
C THR A 167 -18.01 6.38 -5.70
N SER A 168 -18.49 7.57 -6.10
CA SER A 168 -19.40 7.76 -7.23
C SER A 168 -18.87 8.67 -8.36
N LEU A 169 -17.56 8.94 -8.41
CA LEU A 169 -16.98 9.69 -9.54
C LEU A 169 -16.58 8.72 -10.66
N GLU A 170 -17.20 8.88 -11.83
CA GLU A 170 -16.69 8.26 -13.06
C GLU A 170 -15.23 8.67 -13.26
N PRO A 171 -14.30 7.73 -13.50
CA PRO A 171 -12.92 8.07 -13.80
C PRO A 171 -12.90 8.87 -15.10
N ARG A 172 -12.56 10.16 -15.00
CA ARG A 172 -12.27 10.98 -16.16
C ARG A 172 -10.97 10.49 -16.77
N GLU A 173 -10.93 10.28 -18.09
CA GLU A 173 -9.65 10.03 -18.77
C GLU A 173 -8.70 11.20 -18.48
N PRO A 174 -7.55 10.95 -17.82
CA PRO A 174 -6.59 12.01 -17.52
C PRO A 174 -6.05 12.57 -18.83
N SER A 175 -5.94 13.90 -18.92
CA SER A 175 -5.25 14.52 -20.04
C SER A 175 -3.76 14.13 -20.01
N PRO A 176 -3.05 14.16 -21.17
CA PRO A 176 -1.63 13.79 -21.22
C PRO A 176 -0.71 14.64 -20.32
N ILE A 177 -1.14 15.85 -19.94
CA ILE A 177 -0.42 16.72 -18.99
C ILE A 177 -0.69 16.27 -17.55
N GLU A 178 -1.88 15.76 -17.27
CA GLU A 178 -2.22 15.15 -15.98
C GLU A 178 -1.56 13.78 -15.78
N TYR A 179 -1.10 13.13 -16.86
CA TYR A 179 -0.36 11.85 -16.78
C TYR A 179 0.99 11.96 -16.08
N LEU A 180 1.63 13.12 -16.16
CA LEU A 180 2.85 13.44 -15.39
C LEU A 180 2.51 13.93 -13.97
N SER A 181 1.25 14.29 -13.71
CA SER A 181 0.70 14.54 -12.37
C SER A 181 -0.22 13.40 -11.90
N CYS A 182 -0.12 12.18 -12.46
CA CYS A 182 -0.96 11.02 -12.12
C CYS A 182 -0.65 10.42 -10.73
N ILE A 183 -0.18 11.26 -9.82
CA ILE A 183 -0.14 11.03 -8.39
C ILE A 183 -1.37 11.68 -7.70
N ASP A 184 -2.11 12.60 -8.35
CA ASP A 184 -3.20 13.38 -7.71
C ASP A 184 -4.54 13.44 -8.47
N THR A 185 -4.77 12.61 -9.51
CA THR A 185 -6.05 12.61 -10.24
C THR A 185 -7.14 11.78 -9.54
N TYR A 186 -7.54 12.22 -8.36
CA TYR A 186 -8.90 12.08 -7.87
C TYR A 186 -9.33 13.46 -7.37
N GLU A 187 -9.84 14.30 -8.29
CA GLU A 187 -10.56 15.50 -7.89
C GLU A 187 -11.60 15.06 -6.84
N ASN A 188 -11.49 15.59 -5.61
CA ASN A 188 -12.31 15.29 -4.43
C ASN A 188 -11.86 14.15 -3.49
N THR A 189 -10.67 13.54 -3.64
CA THR A 189 -10.08 12.80 -2.52
C THR A 189 -9.57 13.75 -1.45
N LEU A 190 -9.67 13.35 -0.18
CA LEU A 190 -9.32 14.20 0.95
C LEU A 190 -8.40 13.45 1.91
N HIS A 191 -7.23 14.02 2.18
CA HIS A 191 -6.45 13.71 3.38
C HIS A 191 -6.91 14.65 4.48
N ILE A 192 -7.49 14.11 5.56
CA ILE A 192 -8.03 14.92 6.66
C ILE A 192 -7.22 14.66 7.91
N PHE A 193 -6.72 15.72 8.55
CA PHE A 193 -5.92 15.64 9.76
C PHE A 193 -6.55 16.37 10.95
N ASP A 194 -6.29 15.85 12.15
CA ASP A 194 -6.64 16.49 13.41
C ASP A 194 -5.70 17.65 13.71
N ASP A 195 -6.16 18.86 13.47
CA ASP A 195 -5.40 20.10 13.62
C ASP A 195 -5.21 20.55 15.08
N GLN A 196 -5.65 19.75 16.06
CA GLN A 196 -5.26 19.91 17.47
C GLN A 196 -3.84 19.38 17.74
N LEU A 197 -3.28 18.59 16.82
CA LEU A 197 -1.91 18.10 16.91
C LEU A 197 -0.94 19.02 16.15
N ASP A 198 0.31 19.07 16.60
CA ASP A 198 1.36 19.83 15.93
C ASP A 198 1.95 19.04 14.74
N TRP A 199 1.28 19.13 13.59
CA TRP A 199 1.76 18.55 12.33
C TRP A 199 2.97 19.26 11.72
N THR A 200 3.45 20.36 12.33
CA THR A 200 4.72 20.98 11.94
C THR A 200 5.93 20.33 12.63
N ASN A 201 5.69 19.44 13.59
CA ASN A 201 6.73 18.67 14.26
C ASN A 201 7.42 17.71 13.27
N PRO A 202 8.76 17.78 13.07
CA PRO A 202 9.47 16.90 12.14
C PRO A 202 9.40 15.41 12.54
N LEU A 203 9.08 15.10 13.79
CA LEU A 203 8.86 13.73 14.23
C LEU A 203 7.52 13.17 13.75
N PHE A 204 6.60 13.99 13.24
CA PHE A 204 5.40 13.51 12.57
C PHE A 204 5.67 13.22 11.10
N PRO A 205 4.89 12.33 10.48
CA PRO A 205 4.88 12.18 9.02
C PRO A 205 4.49 13.47 8.31
N GLU A 206 4.96 13.63 7.07
CA GLU A 206 4.64 14.79 6.25
C GLU A 206 3.19 14.69 5.73
N LEU A 207 2.41 15.74 5.93
CA LEU A 207 1.07 15.84 5.36
C LEU A 207 1.16 16.02 3.84
N PRO A 208 0.24 15.42 3.05
CA PRO A 208 0.15 15.68 1.62
C PRO A 208 -0.22 17.15 1.35
N ASP A 209 0.18 17.66 0.17
CA ASP A 209 -0.05 19.08 -0.19
C ASP A 209 -1.54 19.46 -0.22
N ASN A 210 -2.43 18.48 -0.43
CA ASN A 210 -3.88 18.63 -0.43
C ASN A 210 -4.56 18.30 0.91
N ALA A 211 -3.81 18.17 2.01
CA ALA A 211 -4.36 17.84 3.31
C ALA A 211 -5.25 18.96 3.88
N VAL A 212 -6.35 18.58 4.50
CA VAL A 212 -7.40 19.46 5.01
C VAL A 212 -7.53 19.30 6.53
N ALA A 213 -7.55 20.41 7.25
CA ALA A 213 -7.72 20.42 8.69
C ALA A 213 -9.15 20.02 9.09
N LEU A 214 -9.30 19.21 10.14
CA LEU A 214 -10.60 18.79 10.69
C LEU A 214 -11.51 20.00 10.98
N SER A 215 -10.98 21.07 11.58
CA SER A 215 -11.75 22.28 11.90
C SER A 215 -12.34 23.02 10.69
N SER A 216 -11.85 22.74 9.47
CA SER A 216 -12.34 23.36 8.23
C SER A 216 -13.47 22.59 7.54
N LEU A 217 -13.80 21.40 8.04
CA LEU A 217 -14.86 20.55 7.51
C LEU A 217 -16.26 20.98 7.98
N SER A 218 -17.30 20.55 7.27
CA SER A 218 -18.69 20.70 7.72
C SER A 218 -18.97 19.87 8.98
N ASP A 219 -20.01 20.22 9.74
CA ASP A 219 -20.38 19.48 10.96
C ASP A 219 -20.61 17.98 10.70
N SER A 220 -21.23 17.64 9.56
CA SER A 220 -21.47 16.25 9.17
C SER A 220 -20.16 15.48 8.91
N ALA A 221 -19.19 16.13 8.25
CA ALA A 221 -17.89 15.55 7.99
C ALA A 221 -17.05 15.46 9.27
N GLN A 222 -17.09 16.48 10.15
CA GLN A 222 -16.45 16.40 11.47
C GLN A 222 -17.02 15.25 12.31
N ALA A 223 -18.33 15.04 12.29
CA ALA A 223 -18.97 13.92 13.00
C ALA A 223 -18.50 12.56 12.47
N PHE A 224 -18.37 12.42 11.15
CA PHE A 224 -17.85 11.20 10.52
C PHE A 224 -16.39 10.95 10.89
N PHE A 225 -15.53 11.97 10.79
CA PHE A 225 -14.12 11.88 11.20
C PHE A 225 -13.99 11.44 12.66
N ASN A 226 -14.73 12.08 13.57
CA ASN A 226 -14.69 11.78 15.01
C ASN A 226 -15.22 10.37 15.33
N LYS A 227 -16.25 9.90 14.61
CA LYS A 227 -16.73 8.52 14.71
C LYS A 227 -15.62 7.51 14.39
N LEU A 228 -14.84 7.77 13.33
CA LEU A 228 -13.75 6.87 12.92
C LEU A 228 -12.53 6.91 13.83
N LYS A 229 -12.24 8.08 14.41
CA LYS A 229 -11.18 8.34 15.40
C LYS A 229 -11.49 7.74 16.78
N ALA A 230 -12.75 7.45 17.09
CA ALA A 230 -13.15 6.89 18.38
C ALA A 230 -12.32 5.65 18.77
N PRO A 231 -12.01 5.42 20.05
CA PRO A 231 -11.29 4.22 20.48
C PRO A 231 -11.96 2.93 20.01
N LEU A 232 -11.17 1.91 19.71
CA LEU A 232 -11.67 0.58 19.35
C LEU A 232 -11.97 -0.23 20.63
N LEU A 233 -12.84 -1.22 20.49
CA LEU A 233 -13.12 -2.23 21.51
C LEU A 233 -11.84 -3.02 21.82
N SER A 234 -11.60 -3.25 23.11
CA SER A 234 -10.49 -4.07 23.59
C SER A 234 -10.76 -5.54 23.26
N THR A 235 -10.08 -6.09 22.25
CA THR A 235 -10.24 -7.48 21.84
C THR A 235 -8.96 -8.27 22.15
N PRO A 236 -9.06 -9.52 22.64
CA PRO A 236 -7.90 -10.36 22.95
C PRO A 236 -7.22 -10.94 21.69
N VAL A 237 -7.23 -10.25 20.53
CA VAL A 237 -6.57 -10.76 19.33
C VAL A 237 -5.05 -10.65 19.50
N ASP A 238 -4.44 -11.83 19.55
CA ASP A 238 -3.04 -12.18 19.80
C ASP A 238 -1.97 -11.13 19.45
N GLN A 239 -1.20 -10.76 20.48
CA GLN A 239 0.09 -10.05 20.45
C GLN A 239 1.24 -10.88 19.81
N ALA A 240 0.92 -11.83 18.92
CA ALA A 240 1.88 -12.82 18.41
C ALA A 240 2.92 -12.24 17.43
N LEU A 241 2.68 -11.04 16.88
CA LEU A 241 3.59 -10.36 15.95
C LEU A 241 4.63 -9.46 16.65
N ASP A 242 4.44 -9.14 17.93
CA ASP A 242 5.34 -8.25 18.69
C ASP A 242 6.54 -8.97 19.32
N ALA A 243 6.53 -10.31 19.34
CA ALA A 243 7.57 -11.13 19.94
C ALA A 243 8.68 -11.58 18.96
N LEU A 244 8.93 -10.81 17.88
CA LEU A 244 10.07 -11.10 17.01
C LEU A 244 11.36 -10.52 17.63
N PRO A 245 12.38 -11.36 17.89
CA PRO A 245 13.66 -10.86 18.35
C PRO A 245 14.23 -9.91 17.28
N VAL A 246 14.68 -8.74 17.73
CA VAL A 246 15.43 -7.82 16.88
C VAL A 246 16.72 -8.54 16.48
N GLU A 247 16.90 -8.83 15.19
CA GLU A 247 18.16 -9.34 14.68
C GLU A 247 19.27 -8.33 15.02
N SER A 248 20.46 -8.82 15.38
CA SER A 248 21.58 -7.95 15.76
C SER A 248 21.82 -6.89 14.68
N SER A 249 21.87 -5.64 15.09
CA SER A 249 22.05 -4.50 14.18
C SER A 249 23.24 -4.71 13.25
N GLN A 250 22.99 -4.82 11.94
CA GLN A 250 24.08 -4.71 10.99
C GLN A 250 24.58 -3.26 11.02
N PRO A 251 25.86 -3.03 11.32
CA PRO A 251 26.40 -1.68 11.37
C PRO A 251 26.38 -1.08 9.96
N ASN A 252 25.79 0.12 9.83
CA ASN A 252 25.92 0.96 8.65
C ASN A 252 26.91 2.08 8.98
N SER A 253 27.91 2.32 8.14
CA SER A 253 28.90 3.37 8.41
C SER A 253 28.44 4.79 8.05
N LEU A 254 27.29 4.92 7.38
CA LEU A 254 26.69 6.21 7.01
C LEU A 254 25.66 6.69 8.04
N ILE A 255 25.05 5.78 8.81
CA ILE A 255 23.95 6.06 9.73
C ILE A 255 24.25 5.44 11.08
N ASP A 256 24.14 6.24 12.15
CA ASP A 256 24.34 5.77 13.51
C ASP A 256 23.41 4.61 13.87
N THR A 257 23.96 3.58 14.52
CA THR A 257 23.24 2.33 14.80
C THR A 257 22.00 2.55 15.67
N GLU A 258 22.01 3.58 16.52
CA GLU A 258 20.89 3.96 17.38
C GLU A 258 19.66 4.41 16.58
N LEU A 259 19.86 5.01 15.39
CA LEU A 259 18.78 5.43 14.50
C LEU A 259 18.11 4.24 13.80
N LEU A 260 18.82 3.12 13.65
CA LEU A 260 18.37 1.99 12.85
C LEU A 260 17.48 0.99 13.60
N VAL A 261 17.22 1.19 14.89
CA VAL A 261 16.46 0.25 15.73
C VAL A 261 15.06 -0.03 15.16
N ASN A 262 14.33 1.02 14.76
CA ASN A 262 12.97 0.86 14.21
C ASN A 262 13.00 0.22 12.82
N TYR A 263 13.96 0.62 11.99
CA TYR A 263 14.16 0.02 10.67
C TYR A 263 14.45 -1.48 10.76
N GLN A 264 15.29 -1.90 11.71
CA GLN A 264 15.64 -3.31 11.89
C GLN A 264 14.45 -4.16 12.34
N LYS A 265 13.59 -3.63 13.22
CA LYS A 265 12.31 -4.27 13.57
C LYS A 265 11.42 -4.45 12.35
N PHE A 266 11.26 -3.41 11.54
CA PHE A 266 10.46 -3.45 10.32
C PHE A 266 11.04 -4.44 9.29
N ARG A 267 12.35 -4.40 9.05
CA ARG A 267 13.07 -5.32 8.17
C ARG A 267 12.86 -6.78 8.58
N ALA A 268 12.95 -7.10 9.87
CA ALA A 268 12.73 -8.45 10.38
C ALA A 268 11.28 -8.92 10.16
N ARG A 269 10.30 -8.04 10.36
CA ARG A 269 8.89 -8.31 10.05
C ARG A 269 8.68 -8.59 8.56
N LEU A 270 9.27 -7.75 7.69
CA LEU A 270 9.21 -7.91 6.24
C LEU A 270 9.84 -9.23 5.77
N ASN A 271 11.01 -9.59 6.33
CA ASN A 271 11.69 -10.85 6.04
C ASN A 271 10.82 -12.06 6.38
N LYS A 272 10.14 -12.03 7.53
CA LYS A 272 9.29 -13.14 7.98
C LYS A 272 8.00 -13.27 7.17
N LEU A 273 7.39 -12.14 6.79
CA LEU A 273 6.01 -12.11 6.30
C LEU A 273 5.92 -12.01 4.78
N ILE A 274 6.87 -11.33 4.12
CA ILE A 274 6.77 -10.99 2.69
C ILE A 274 7.88 -11.66 1.85
N ILE A 275 9.13 -11.63 2.31
CA ILE A 275 10.26 -12.10 1.48
C ILE A 275 10.43 -13.61 1.60
N PRO A 276 10.29 -14.39 0.51
CA PRO A 276 10.50 -15.83 0.56
C PRO A 276 12.00 -16.19 0.55
N PRO A 277 12.36 -17.47 0.76
CA PRO A 277 13.72 -17.98 0.53
C PRO A 277 14.20 -17.72 -0.91
N ALA A 278 15.51 -17.58 -1.14
CA ALA A 278 16.04 -17.17 -2.45
C ALA A 278 15.64 -18.13 -3.58
N SER A 279 15.54 -19.43 -3.28
CA SER A 279 15.10 -20.47 -4.22
C SER A 279 13.67 -20.31 -4.74
N LYS A 280 12.85 -19.46 -4.09
CA LYS A 280 11.47 -19.14 -4.51
C LYS A 280 11.35 -17.77 -5.18
N ILE A 281 12.42 -16.98 -5.22
CA ILE A 281 12.47 -15.74 -5.98
C ILE A 281 12.95 -16.08 -7.39
N THR A 282 12.12 -15.73 -8.38
CA THR A 282 12.38 -15.99 -9.80
C THR A 282 12.93 -14.74 -10.46
N LEU A 283 14.09 -14.89 -11.11
CA LEU A 283 14.69 -13.91 -11.99
C LEU A 283 14.66 -14.45 -13.43
N THR A 284 13.97 -13.76 -14.34
CA THR A 284 13.95 -14.13 -15.75
C THR A 284 14.72 -13.10 -16.56
N VAL A 285 15.78 -13.54 -17.22
CA VAL A 285 16.57 -12.74 -18.16
C VAL A 285 16.10 -13.08 -19.57
N HIS A 286 15.59 -12.11 -20.30
CA HIS A 286 15.11 -12.29 -21.67
C HIS A 286 16.22 -12.03 -22.68
N GLU A 287 16.06 -12.59 -23.88
CA GLU A 287 16.89 -12.19 -25.01
C GLU A 287 16.69 -10.69 -25.31
N PRO A 288 17.73 -9.99 -25.76
CA PRO A 288 17.60 -8.58 -26.09
C PRO A 288 16.61 -8.41 -27.24
N GLU A 289 15.55 -7.63 -27.00
CA GLU A 289 14.60 -7.28 -28.03
C GLU A 289 15.26 -6.27 -28.99
N PRO A 290 15.13 -6.45 -30.32
CA PRO A 290 15.56 -5.43 -31.27
C PRO A 290 14.64 -4.21 -31.12
N GLN A 291 15.17 -3.07 -30.67
CA GLN A 291 14.46 -1.79 -30.75
C GLN A 291 14.50 -1.32 -32.22
N GLU A 292 13.32 -1.20 -32.85
CA GLU A 292 13.18 -0.92 -34.29
C GLU A 292 13.75 0.45 -34.73
N ASP A 293 14.09 1.36 -33.79
CA ASP A 293 14.47 2.75 -34.08
C ASP A 293 15.88 3.18 -33.59
N LEU A 294 16.73 2.27 -33.13
CA LEU A 294 18.13 2.60 -32.80
C LEU A 294 19.10 2.00 -33.82
N SER A 295 20.07 2.80 -34.26
CA SER A 295 21.15 2.37 -35.15
C SER A 295 21.80 1.07 -34.68
N ASP A 296 22.29 0.22 -35.59
CA ASP A 296 22.99 -1.07 -35.34
C ASP A 296 24.16 -1.02 -34.31
N SER A 297 24.52 0.15 -33.81
CA SER A 297 25.59 0.40 -32.84
C SER A 297 25.15 0.58 -31.39
N SER A 298 23.85 0.61 -31.07
CA SER A 298 23.38 0.72 -29.69
C SER A 298 23.58 -0.59 -28.92
N PRO A 299 24.06 -0.54 -27.66
CA PRO A 299 24.21 -1.72 -26.83
C PRO A 299 22.84 -2.41 -26.65
N LYS A 300 22.80 -3.71 -26.91
CA LYS A 300 21.62 -4.55 -26.70
C LYS A 300 21.43 -4.77 -25.20
N ASP A 301 20.41 -4.14 -24.64
CA ASP A 301 20.03 -4.34 -23.24
C ASP A 301 19.08 -5.53 -23.08
N TYR A 302 19.29 -6.27 -21.99
CA TYR A 302 18.52 -7.45 -21.62
C TYR A 302 17.41 -7.02 -20.66
N ALA A 303 16.18 -7.45 -20.95
CA ALA A 303 15.07 -7.29 -20.04
C ALA A 303 15.17 -8.31 -18.90
N ILE A 304 14.90 -7.84 -17.68
CA ILE A 304 14.99 -8.65 -16.47
C ILE A 304 13.71 -8.49 -15.66
N ASP A 305 13.00 -9.60 -15.48
CA ASP A 305 11.78 -9.66 -14.69
C ASP A 305 12.06 -10.35 -13.34
N LEU A 306 11.57 -9.75 -12.24
CA LEU A 306 11.69 -10.29 -10.89
C LEU A 306 10.29 -10.61 -10.34
N SER A 307 10.10 -11.81 -9.81
CA SER A 307 8.81 -12.20 -9.22
C SER A 307 8.91 -13.32 -8.18
N TRP A 308 7.91 -13.43 -7.32
CA TRP A 308 7.71 -14.60 -6.45
C TRP A 308 6.22 -14.79 -6.13
N THR A 309 5.87 -15.93 -5.53
CA THR A 309 4.52 -16.19 -5.04
C THR A 309 4.47 -15.96 -3.53
N ALA A 310 3.60 -15.03 -3.10
CA ALA A 310 3.36 -14.72 -1.70
C ALA A 310 2.65 -15.89 -0.98
N SER A 311 2.60 -15.84 0.35
CA SER A 311 1.93 -16.85 1.19
C SER A 311 0.42 -16.95 0.91
N SER A 312 -0.19 -15.86 0.43
CA SER A 312 -1.57 -15.79 -0.06
C SER A 312 -1.81 -16.56 -1.36
N GLY A 313 -0.76 -17.03 -2.03
CA GLY A 313 -0.82 -17.66 -3.35
C GLY A 313 -0.82 -16.66 -4.52
N LEU A 314 -0.82 -15.35 -4.23
CA LEU A 314 -0.74 -14.29 -5.24
C LEU A 314 0.69 -14.12 -5.74
N ARG A 315 0.85 -13.76 -7.02
CA ARG A 315 2.16 -13.51 -7.62
C ARG A 315 2.55 -12.03 -7.46
N ALA A 316 3.64 -11.78 -6.74
CA ALA A 316 4.31 -10.49 -6.71
C ALA A 316 5.17 -10.37 -7.97
N GLN A 317 4.91 -9.37 -8.81
CA GLN A 317 5.67 -9.08 -10.01
C GLN A 317 6.10 -7.61 -9.98
N PHE A 318 7.39 -7.36 -10.24
CA PHE A 318 7.97 -6.02 -10.22
C PHE A 318 8.17 -5.49 -11.64
N LEU A 319 8.31 -4.17 -11.75
CA LEU A 319 8.59 -3.53 -13.02
C LEU A 319 9.87 -4.10 -13.64
N ARG A 320 9.79 -4.34 -14.95
CA ARG A 320 10.88 -4.86 -15.75
C ARG A 320 12.06 -3.88 -15.71
N SER A 321 13.25 -4.43 -15.45
CA SER A 321 14.49 -3.66 -15.53
C SER A 321 15.29 -4.01 -16.77
N TRP A 322 16.24 -3.16 -17.13
CA TRP A 322 17.07 -3.28 -18.33
C TRP A 322 18.54 -3.20 -17.95
N SER A 323 19.35 -4.15 -18.42
CA SER A 323 20.79 -4.17 -18.16
C SER A 323 21.59 -4.69 -19.34
N SER A 324 22.78 -4.15 -19.57
CA SER A 324 23.65 -4.65 -20.62
C SER A 324 24.31 -5.97 -20.20
N ILE A 325 24.64 -6.81 -21.19
CA ILE A 325 25.31 -8.11 -20.94
C ILE A 325 26.65 -7.97 -20.22
N VAL A 326 27.35 -6.85 -20.44
CA VAL A 326 28.63 -6.57 -19.80
C VAL A 326 28.42 -6.37 -18.29
N GLN A 327 27.37 -5.66 -17.89
CA GLN A 327 27.03 -5.42 -16.49
C GLN A 327 26.52 -6.68 -15.79
N LEU A 328 25.74 -7.51 -16.49
CA LEU A 328 25.31 -8.81 -15.99
C LEU A 328 26.49 -9.73 -15.74
N LYS A 329 27.41 -9.86 -16.71
CA LYS A 329 28.65 -10.64 -16.53
C LYS A 329 29.55 -10.10 -15.43
N ALA A 330 29.54 -8.79 -15.22
CA ALA A 330 30.32 -8.16 -14.17
C ALA A 330 29.72 -8.36 -12.77
N THR A 331 28.46 -8.80 -12.64
CA THR A 331 27.73 -8.91 -11.37
C THR A 331 27.52 -10.39 -11.02
N PRO A 332 28.33 -10.98 -10.13
CA PRO A 332 28.32 -12.42 -9.84
C PRO A 332 26.96 -12.97 -9.36
N GLU A 333 26.18 -12.13 -8.70
CA GLU A 333 24.87 -12.49 -8.15
C GLU A 333 23.76 -12.53 -9.21
N LEU A 334 24.04 -12.10 -10.45
CA LEU A 334 23.09 -12.07 -11.55
C LEU A 334 23.46 -13.09 -12.65
N PRO A 335 22.47 -13.70 -13.32
CA PRO A 335 22.71 -14.56 -14.47
C PRO A 335 23.30 -13.78 -15.65
N SER A 336 24.30 -14.37 -16.30
CA SER A 336 24.98 -13.78 -17.45
C SER A 336 24.41 -14.23 -18.80
N ALA A 337 23.28 -14.93 -18.82
CA ALA A 337 22.65 -15.48 -20.01
C ALA A 337 21.12 -15.46 -19.89
N PRO A 338 20.38 -15.45 -21.02
CA PRO A 338 18.93 -15.58 -21.01
C PRO A 338 18.47 -16.89 -20.36
N GLY A 339 17.34 -16.82 -19.66
CA GLY A 339 16.74 -17.95 -18.97
C GLY A 339 16.03 -17.55 -17.69
N THR A 340 15.49 -18.56 -16.99
CA THR A 340 14.84 -18.39 -15.69
C THR A 340 15.71 -18.99 -14.60
N TYR A 341 16.02 -18.22 -13.58
CA TYR A 341 16.97 -18.57 -12.54
C TYR A 341 16.38 -18.28 -11.15
N PRO A 342 16.68 -19.10 -10.13
CA PRO A 342 16.44 -18.71 -8.75
C PRO A 342 17.38 -17.56 -8.35
N ALA A 343 16.95 -16.71 -7.42
CA ALA A 343 17.83 -15.71 -6.83
C ALA A 343 18.94 -16.37 -6.01
N THR A 344 20.08 -15.68 -5.89
CA THR A 344 21.10 -16.00 -4.87
C THR A 344 20.67 -15.45 -3.52
N GLU A 345 21.21 -15.99 -2.42
CA GLU A 345 20.93 -15.44 -1.08
C GLU A 345 21.41 -13.99 -0.93
N VAL A 346 22.52 -13.62 -1.59
CA VAL A 346 23.02 -12.23 -1.61
C VAL A 346 22.01 -11.31 -2.31
N LEU A 347 21.45 -11.73 -3.45
CA LEU A 347 20.40 -10.98 -4.14
C LEU A 347 19.11 -10.92 -3.29
N ARG A 348 18.75 -12.01 -2.61
CA ARG A 348 17.58 -12.07 -1.71
C ARG A 348 17.69 -11.07 -0.56
N GLU A 349 18.83 -11.02 0.13
CA GLU A 349 19.09 -10.03 1.18
C GLU A 349 19.04 -8.60 0.62
N ARG A 350 19.62 -8.38 -0.57
CA ARG A 350 19.57 -7.06 -1.21
C ARG A 350 18.15 -6.63 -1.59
N ILE A 351 17.29 -7.56 -2.05
CA ILE A 351 15.86 -7.31 -2.29
C ILE A 351 15.16 -6.93 -0.98
N LEU A 352 15.42 -7.68 0.10
CA LEU A 352 14.87 -7.39 1.42
C LEU A 352 15.25 -5.99 1.90
N ASP A 353 16.53 -5.61 1.84
CA ASP A 353 17.00 -4.29 2.29
C ASP A 353 16.37 -3.17 1.47
N HIS A 354 16.30 -3.35 0.16
CA HIS A 354 15.73 -2.37 -0.77
C HIS A 354 14.24 -2.14 -0.49
N LEU A 355 13.45 -3.22 -0.39
CA LEU A 355 12.02 -3.13 -0.05
C LEU A 355 11.81 -2.57 1.35
N ALA A 356 12.62 -2.98 2.31
CA ALA A 356 12.53 -2.50 3.68
C ALA A 356 12.70 -0.98 3.72
N TRP A 357 13.71 -0.41 3.07
CA TRP A 357 13.88 1.04 3.05
C TRP A 357 12.77 1.76 2.29
N SER A 358 12.35 1.22 1.14
CA SER A 358 11.28 1.80 0.34
C SER A 358 9.95 1.87 1.10
N LEU A 359 9.58 0.79 1.78
CA LEU A 359 8.36 0.72 2.58
C LEU A 359 8.49 1.50 3.90
N PHE A 360 9.68 1.50 4.52
CA PHE A 360 9.93 2.26 5.74
C PHE A 360 9.79 3.77 5.51
N GLN A 361 10.25 4.29 4.36
CA GLN A 361 10.02 5.67 3.98
C GLN A 361 8.55 5.95 3.65
N ARG A 362 7.85 5.02 3.00
CA ARG A 362 6.40 5.12 2.79
C ARG A 362 5.61 5.16 4.10
N GLY A 363 6.10 4.55 5.18
CA GLY A 363 5.48 4.73 6.50
C GLY A 363 5.39 6.19 6.97
N ARG A 364 6.16 7.12 6.38
CA ARG A 364 6.10 8.56 6.67
C ARG A 364 5.35 9.37 5.61
N ARG A 365 4.84 8.72 4.56
CA ARG A 365 4.19 9.36 3.42
C ARG A 365 2.88 8.66 3.14
N PHE A 366 1.79 9.40 3.18
CA PHE A 366 0.43 8.86 3.04
C PHE A 366 0.07 8.54 1.57
N ASP A 367 1.09 8.35 0.76
CA ASP A 367 1.03 8.14 -0.68
C ASP A 367 0.74 6.66 -0.95
N PHE A 368 -0.42 6.36 -1.52
CA PHE A 368 -0.81 5.01 -1.92
C PHE A 368 -0.34 4.72 -3.35
N PHE A 369 0.82 4.09 -3.51
CA PHE A 369 1.29 3.64 -4.84
C PHE A 369 1.70 2.18 -4.84
N GLY A 370 1.52 1.55 -6.01
CA GLY A 370 1.79 0.15 -6.28
C GLY A 370 3.22 -0.27 -5.91
N PHE A 371 3.36 -1.54 -5.51
CA PHE A 371 4.63 -2.07 -5.04
C PHE A 371 5.59 -2.41 -6.20
N GLU A 372 5.13 -2.36 -7.44
CA GLU A 372 5.87 -2.89 -8.60
C GLU A 372 7.16 -2.09 -8.87
N SER A 373 7.15 -0.79 -8.55
CA SER A 373 8.30 0.13 -8.70
C SER A 373 9.30 0.03 -7.55
N ASP A 374 9.00 -0.74 -6.50
CA ASP A 374 9.78 -0.71 -5.26
C ASP A 374 11.18 -1.27 -5.39
N LEU A 375 11.47 -1.99 -6.47
CA LEU A 375 12.77 -2.57 -6.78
C LEU A 375 13.50 -1.87 -7.93
N GLU A 376 12.98 -0.76 -8.46
CA GLU A 376 13.72 0.04 -9.44
C GLU A 376 15.08 0.48 -8.87
N GLY A 377 16.11 0.59 -9.73
CA GLY A 377 17.48 0.85 -9.27
C GLY A 377 18.21 -0.33 -8.60
N LEU A 378 17.53 -1.44 -8.25
CA LEU A 378 18.16 -2.63 -7.66
C LEU A 378 19.24 -3.25 -8.56
N LEU A 379 18.92 -3.40 -9.84
CA LEU A 379 19.77 -4.06 -10.83
C LEU A 379 20.79 -3.07 -11.42
N PRO A 380 21.92 -3.52 -11.98
CA PRO A 380 22.84 -2.65 -12.71
C PRO A 380 22.16 -1.99 -13.91
N GLY A 381 22.48 -0.73 -14.18
CA GLY A 381 21.82 0.02 -15.24
C GLY A 381 22.51 1.34 -15.55
N ILE A 382 21.97 2.07 -16.52
CA ILE A 382 22.48 3.40 -16.91
C ILE A 382 22.17 4.40 -15.79
N ILE A 383 23.10 5.31 -15.52
CA ILE A 383 22.85 6.47 -14.66
C ILE A 383 22.15 7.54 -15.51
N SER A 384 20.95 7.95 -15.15
CA SER A 384 20.09 8.80 -16.00
C SER A 384 20.72 10.17 -16.27
N ASN A 385 21.44 10.74 -15.30
CA ASN A 385 22.20 11.99 -15.44
C ASN A 385 23.72 11.74 -15.57
N GLY A 386 24.09 10.57 -16.08
CA GLY A 386 25.47 10.15 -16.30
C GLY A 386 25.67 9.62 -17.71
N ARG A 387 26.93 9.40 -18.07
CA ARG A 387 27.30 8.70 -19.32
C ARG A 387 27.83 7.29 -19.07
N THR A 388 27.69 6.82 -17.83
CA THR A 388 28.25 5.58 -17.33
C THR A 388 27.16 4.67 -16.80
N TYR A 389 27.50 3.38 -16.70
CA TYR A 389 26.65 2.38 -16.07
C TYR A 389 27.03 2.28 -14.59
N PHE A 390 26.02 2.26 -13.74
CA PHE A 390 26.19 1.92 -12.35
C PHE A 390 26.07 0.41 -12.15
N LYS A 391 27.05 -0.15 -11.45
CA LYS A 391 27.02 -1.52 -10.96
C LYS A 391 26.87 -1.49 -9.44
N SER A 392 25.73 -1.99 -8.97
CA SER A 392 25.48 -2.21 -7.56
C SER A 392 26.46 -3.24 -6.99
N ASP A 393 27.17 -2.89 -5.92
CA ASP A 393 27.87 -3.87 -5.09
C ASP A 393 26.88 -4.40 -4.06
N TYR A 394 26.46 -5.67 -4.17
CA TYR A 394 25.46 -6.24 -3.27
C TYR A 394 25.99 -6.62 -1.89
N GLN A 395 27.30 -6.59 -1.70
CA GLN A 395 27.95 -6.92 -0.44
C GLN A 395 28.32 -5.68 0.37
N ASP A 396 28.26 -4.49 -0.24
CA ASP A 396 28.43 -3.22 0.46
C ASP A 396 27.24 -2.98 1.40
N SER A 397 27.49 -3.13 2.71
CA SER A 397 26.49 -2.98 3.77
C SER A 397 26.10 -1.53 4.05
N ARG A 398 26.77 -0.55 3.44
CA ARG A 398 26.38 0.86 3.52
C ARG A 398 25.10 1.15 2.74
N PHE A 399 24.83 0.34 1.72
CA PHE A 399 23.72 0.51 0.79
C PHE A 399 22.84 -0.74 0.79
N PRO A 400 21.56 -0.64 0.39
CA PRO A 400 20.86 0.61 0.24
C PRO A 400 20.61 1.29 1.60
N CYS A 401 20.46 2.61 1.61
CA CYS A 401 20.02 3.33 2.80
C CYS A 401 19.23 4.59 2.43
N LEU A 402 18.27 4.95 3.28
CA LEU A 402 17.49 6.18 3.11
C LEU A 402 18.36 7.39 3.42
N ALA A 403 18.31 8.42 2.58
CA ALA A 403 18.98 9.69 2.81
C ALA A 403 18.18 10.85 2.20
N ARG A 404 18.48 12.08 2.63
CA ARG A 404 17.90 13.28 2.06
C ARG A 404 18.82 13.88 1.03
N TRP A 405 18.27 14.23 -0.13
CA TRP A 405 18.93 15.06 -1.12
C TRP A 405 18.39 16.49 -1.03
N SER A 406 19.27 17.42 -0.64
CA SER A 406 18.93 18.84 -0.49
C SER A 406 19.35 19.65 -1.72
N PHE A 407 18.45 20.45 -2.30
CA PHE A 407 18.73 21.32 -3.44
C PHE A 407 17.97 22.65 -3.35
N GLY A 408 18.70 23.74 -3.10
CA GLY A 408 18.10 25.05 -2.88
C GLY A 408 17.22 25.06 -1.63
N ARG A 409 15.95 25.39 -1.79
CA ARG A 409 14.92 25.37 -0.72
C ARG A 409 14.11 24.06 -0.67
N HIS A 410 14.41 23.12 -1.56
CA HIS A 410 13.68 21.88 -1.72
C HIS A 410 14.53 20.70 -1.25
N GLU A 411 13.84 19.63 -0.87
CA GLU A 411 14.46 18.36 -0.48
C GLU A 411 13.68 17.20 -1.06
N ALA A 412 14.39 16.10 -1.32
CA ALA A 412 13.79 14.85 -1.76
C ALA A 412 14.35 13.70 -0.93
N ALA A 413 13.47 12.79 -0.50
CA ALA A 413 13.88 11.50 0.01
C ALA A 413 14.45 10.66 -1.14
N VAL A 414 15.63 10.08 -0.91
CA VAL A 414 16.31 9.22 -1.87
C VAL A 414 16.77 7.93 -1.21
N LEU A 415 16.76 6.84 -1.97
CA LEU A 415 17.43 5.61 -1.61
C LEU A 415 18.84 5.62 -2.20
N LEU A 416 19.87 5.66 -1.37
CA LEU A 416 21.24 5.52 -1.84
C LEU A 416 21.48 4.07 -2.25
N LEU A 417 21.86 3.85 -3.51
CA LEU A 417 22.09 2.53 -4.11
C LEU A 417 23.58 2.15 -4.10
N GLY A 418 24.47 3.16 -4.08
CA GLY A 418 25.92 2.98 -4.06
C GLY A 418 26.67 4.31 -4.14
N GLN A 419 27.99 4.21 -4.36
CA GLN A 419 28.87 5.38 -4.49
C GLN A 419 29.81 5.22 -5.68
N GLU A 420 29.94 6.26 -6.50
CA GLU A 420 30.90 6.36 -7.59
C GLU A 420 31.76 7.62 -7.42
N GLY A 421 33.03 7.43 -7.06
CA GLY A 421 33.93 8.54 -6.74
C GLY A 421 33.41 9.40 -5.58
N ARG A 422 33.11 10.68 -5.86
CA ARG A 422 32.59 11.65 -4.87
C ARG A 422 31.07 11.78 -4.87
N ASN A 423 30.38 11.00 -5.69
CA ASN A 423 28.93 11.06 -5.85
C ASN A 423 28.30 9.78 -5.28
N PHE A 424 27.11 9.92 -4.72
CA PHE A 424 26.23 8.80 -4.47
C PHE A 424 25.39 8.53 -5.71
N ILE A 425 25.08 7.26 -5.95
CA ILE A 425 24.05 6.86 -6.90
C ILE A 425 22.79 6.62 -6.10
N CYS A 426 21.71 7.30 -6.46
CA CYS A 426 20.48 7.29 -5.68
C CYS A 426 19.22 7.17 -6.54
N LYS A 427 18.18 6.58 -5.97
CA LYS A 427 16.82 6.56 -6.53
C LYS A 427 15.95 7.57 -5.78
N PRO A 428 15.31 8.52 -6.46
CA PRO A 428 14.26 9.35 -5.87
C PRO A 428 13.09 8.51 -5.34
N MET A 429 12.69 8.79 -4.10
CA MET A 429 11.51 8.16 -3.49
C MET A 429 10.24 9.00 -3.70
N LYS A 430 10.37 10.26 -4.13
CA LYS A 430 9.27 11.15 -4.56
C LYS A 430 9.56 11.62 -5.97
N TYR A 431 8.58 11.45 -6.85
CA TYR A 431 8.56 12.15 -8.13
C TYR A 431 8.05 13.57 -7.91
N GLN A 432 8.85 14.56 -8.29
CA GLN A 432 8.55 15.98 -8.06
C GLN A 432 9.05 16.82 -9.23
N GLY A 433 8.23 17.80 -9.61
CA GLY A 433 8.64 18.89 -10.48
C GLY A 433 9.41 19.96 -9.70
N ILE A 434 10.66 20.20 -10.07
CA ILE A 434 11.56 21.14 -9.39
C ILE A 434 11.70 22.40 -10.25
N PRO A 435 11.34 23.59 -9.74
CA PRO A 435 11.46 24.84 -10.48
C PRO A 435 12.86 25.06 -11.07
N THR A 436 12.92 25.62 -12.28
CA THR A 436 14.20 25.92 -12.95
C THR A 436 15.12 26.80 -12.10
N SER A 437 14.56 27.73 -11.33
CA SER A 437 15.28 28.60 -10.40
C SER A 437 15.98 27.86 -9.26
N ASP A 438 15.45 26.70 -8.88
CA ASP A 438 15.91 25.90 -7.75
C ASP A 438 16.74 24.68 -8.21
N ARG A 439 17.13 24.62 -9.49
CA ARG A 439 17.95 23.55 -10.06
C ARG A 439 19.35 23.52 -9.41
N PRO A 440 19.81 22.36 -8.90
CA PRO A 440 21.10 22.28 -8.23
C PRO A 440 22.25 22.31 -9.23
N SER A 441 23.03 23.39 -9.26
CA SER A 441 24.17 23.57 -10.20
C SER A 441 25.27 22.49 -10.13
N LEU A 442 25.35 21.72 -9.04
CA LEU A 442 26.39 20.72 -8.82
C LEU A 442 26.04 19.32 -9.38
N VAL A 443 24.79 19.09 -9.77
CA VAL A 443 24.37 17.78 -10.27
C VAL A 443 24.82 17.61 -11.73
N PRO A 444 25.53 16.52 -12.07
CA PRO A 444 25.99 16.28 -13.43
C PRO A 444 24.82 16.17 -14.42
N TYR A 445 25.04 16.66 -15.66
CA TYR A 445 24.16 16.48 -16.82
C TYR A 445 22.65 16.64 -16.53
N LEU A 446 22.29 17.68 -15.76
CA LEU A 446 20.90 17.99 -15.40
C LEU A 446 19.97 18.10 -16.62
N ASP A 447 20.50 18.57 -17.76
CA ASP A 447 19.71 18.69 -18.99
C ASP A 447 19.11 17.35 -19.44
N ALA A 448 19.75 16.21 -19.09
CA ALA A 448 19.27 14.87 -19.41
C ALA A 448 18.04 14.42 -18.61
N ILE A 449 17.74 15.11 -17.50
CA ILE A 449 16.60 14.83 -16.61
C ILE A 449 15.61 16.02 -16.56
N THR A 450 15.80 17.02 -17.41
CA THR A 450 14.88 18.15 -17.56
C THR A 450 14.07 18.03 -18.85
N HIS A 451 12.75 18.19 -18.73
CA HIS A 451 11.88 18.23 -19.90
C HIS A 451 11.72 19.69 -20.35
N ASP A 452 12.24 20.05 -21.53
CA ASP A 452 12.30 21.43 -22.06
C ASP A 452 10.93 22.14 -22.14
N ASN A 453 9.84 21.38 -22.27
CA ASN A 453 8.48 21.90 -22.41
C ASN A 453 7.87 22.38 -21.09
N TYR A 454 8.47 22.03 -19.95
CA TYR A 454 7.99 22.39 -18.63
C TYR A 454 9.13 23.11 -17.91
N LYS A 455 8.88 24.27 -17.30
CA LYS A 455 9.89 25.02 -16.51
C LYS A 455 10.32 24.29 -15.22
N LEU A 456 10.21 22.96 -15.18
CA LEU A 456 10.39 22.05 -14.07
C LEU A 456 11.38 20.93 -14.49
N MET A 457 12.31 20.58 -13.61
CA MET A 457 13.02 19.29 -13.67
C MET A 457 12.10 18.23 -13.05
N VAL A 458 11.79 17.16 -13.77
CA VAL A 458 10.91 16.10 -13.26
C VAL A 458 11.77 14.91 -12.87
N LEU A 459 11.77 14.57 -11.59
CA LEU A 459 12.21 13.25 -11.16
C LEU A 459 11.11 12.30 -11.64
N ASP A 460 11.34 11.65 -12.79
CA ASP A 460 10.39 10.74 -13.46
C ASP A 460 10.60 9.29 -12.95
N PRO A 461 9.56 8.43 -12.95
CA PRO A 461 9.72 6.98 -12.72
C PRO A 461 10.84 6.29 -13.51
N THR A 462 11.17 6.80 -14.69
CA THR A 462 12.28 6.32 -15.53
C THR A 462 13.67 6.72 -15.01
N CYS A 463 13.75 7.64 -14.05
CA CYS A 463 14.99 8.11 -13.42
C CYS A 463 15.33 7.30 -12.15
N ASP A 464 15.53 6.00 -12.29
CA ASP A 464 15.77 5.10 -11.16
C ASP A 464 17.21 5.14 -10.60
N ARG A 465 18.16 5.78 -11.31
CA ARG A 465 19.57 5.94 -10.89
C ARG A 465 20.11 7.32 -11.23
N LEU A 466 20.29 8.16 -10.22
CA LEU A 466 20.87 9.50 -10.34
C LEU A 466 22.21 9.60 -9.62
N SER A 467 23.20 10.20 -10.26
CA SER A 467 24.45 10.60 -9.63
C SER A 467 24.29 11.96 -8.94
N VAL A 468 24.40 11.97 -7.61
CA VAL A 468 24.26 13.18 -6.79
C VAL A 468 25.53 13.38 -5.96
N PRO A 469 26.10 14.60 -5.92
CA PRO A 469 27.28 14.89 -5.10
C PRO A 469 27.04 14.57 -3.62
N ALA A 470 27.99 13.89 -2.98
CA ALA A 470 27.88 13.52 -1.57
C ALA A 470 27.68 14.72 -0.63
N SER A 471 28.16 15.91 -1.01
CA SER A 471 27.97 17.15 -0.26
C SER A 471 26.53 17.65 -0.19
N MET A 472 25.63 17.09 -1.00
CA MET A 472 24.20 17.43 -1.03
C MET A 472 23.32 16.39 -0.33
N ILE A 473 23.95 15.36 0.24
CA ILE A 473 23.27 14.26 0.92
C ILE A 473 23.52 14.36 2.42
N ASP A 474 22.46 14.25 3.20
CA ASP A 474 22.52 14.07 4.64
C ASP A 474 21.47 13.08 5.15
N PHE A 475 21.50 12.78 6.45
CA PHE A 475 20.70 11.72 7.08
C PHE A 475 19.90 12.30 8.26
N PRO A 476 18.72 12.90 8.03
CA PRO A 476 17.98 13.55 9.09
C PRO A 476 17.49 12.54 10.14
N GLU A 477 17.89 12.70 11.41
CA GLU A 477 17.56 11.74 12.48
C GLU A 477 16.05 11.47 12.61
N HIS A 478 15.23 12.51 12.42
CA HIS A 478 13.78 12.41 12.51
C HIS A 478 13.19 11.47 11.44
N TRP A 479 13.85 11.28 10.29
CA TRP A 479 13.46 10.30 9.28
C TRP A 479 13.67 8.86 9.69
N TYR A 480 14.31 8.58 10.82
CA TYR A 480 14.48 7.23 11.37
C TYR A 480 13.70 7.06 12.67
N LEU A 481 13.69 8.10 13.52
CA LEU A 481 13.10 8.08 14.85
C LEU A 481 11.66 8.58 14.95
N GLY A 482 11.15 9.29 13.94
CA GLY A 482 9.79 9.85 13.99
C GLY A 482 8.68 8.82 13.76
N ALA A 483 7.46 9.22 14.11
CA ALA A 483 6.24 8.45 13.97
C ALA A 483 6.00 8.01 12.52
N ARG A 484 5.34 6.85 12.37
CA ARG A 484 5.05 6.23 11.07
C ARG A 484 3.72 5.51 11.14
N VAL A 485 3.12 5.31 9.98
CA VAL A 485 2.03 4.36 9.79
C VAL A 485 2.46 2.98 10.31
N SER A 486 1.53 2.25 10.92
CA SER A 486 1.81 0.97 11.57
C SER A 486 2.37 -0.05 10.57
N ASP A 487 3.30 -0.87 11.02
CA ASP A 487 3.89 -1.93 10.20
C ASP A 487 2.80 -2.89 9.71
N LYS A 488 1.79 -3.13 10.56
CA LYS A 488 0.61 -3.93 10.22
C LYS A 488 -0.12 -3.34 9.01
N GLU A 489 -0.33 -2.03 8.98
CA GLU A 489 -1.02 -1.34 7.88
C GLU A 489 -0.18 -1.34 6.59
N ILE A 490 1.13 -1.09 6.69
CA ILE A 490 2.05 -1.15 5.54
C ILE A 490 2.07 -2.56 4.92
N LEU A 491 2.22 -3.59 5.74
CA LEU A 491 2.25 -4.98 5.27
C LEU A 491 0.90 -5.44 4.71
N SER A 492 -0.21 -5.05 5.36
CA SER A 492 -1.56 -5.34 4.84
C SER A 492 -1.83 -4.65 3.51
N SER A 493 -1.27 -3.44 3.31
CA SER A 493 -1.41 -2.69 2.06
C SER A 493 -0.64 -3.36 0.92
N PHE A 494 0.51 -3.95 1.21
CA PHE A 494 1.26 -4.76 0.24
C PHE A 494 0.44 -5.98 -0.24
N ASP A 495 -0.16 -6.74 0.69
CA ASP A 495 -1.01 -7.89 0.34
C ASP A 495 -2.29 -7.48 -0.42
N ALA A 496 -2.87 -6.32 -0.07
CA ALA A 496 -4.02 -5.77 -0.78
C ALA A 496 -3.66 -5.35 -2.20
N ALA A 497 -2.49 -4.71 -2.40
CA ALA A 497 -2.00 -4.32 -3.71
C ALA A 497 -1.74 -5.52 -4.62
N LEU A 498 -1.17 -6.61 -4.08
CA LEU A 498 -1.03 -7.89 -4.80
C LEU A 498 -2.39 -8.41 -5.31
N SER A 499 -3.43 -8.28 -4.48
CA SER A 499 -4.78 -8.75 -4.82
C SER A 499 -5.43 -7.91 -5.91
N ALA A 500 -5.17 -6.59 -5.92
CA ALA A 500 -5.68 -5.66 -6.93
C ALA A 500 -5.00 -5.89 -8.29
N PHE A 501 -3.67 -6.05 -8.31
CA PHE A 501 -2.89 -6.29 -9.53
C PHE A 501 -3.38 -7.54 -10.30
N VAL A 502 -3.72 -8.62 -9.58
CA VAL A 502 -4.28 -9.83 -10.21
C VAL A 502 -5.65 -9.56 -10.85
N ARG A 503 -6.49 -8.70 -10.26
CA ARG A 503 -7.82 -8.38 -10.82
C ARG A 503 -7.70 -7.56 -12.10
N GLU A 504 -6.73 -6.67 -12.19
CA GLU A 504 -6.48 -5.89 -13.42
C GLU A 504 -5.93 -6.74 -14.56
N ILE A 505 -5.15 -7.79 -14.25
CA ILE A 505 -4.63 -8.75 -15.25
C ILE A 505 -5.64 -9.86 -15.60
N THR A 506 -6.69 -10.03 -14.80
CA THR A 506 -7.77 -11.00 -15.09
C THR A 506 -9.04 -10.26 -15.51
N PRO A 507 -9.20 -9.87 -16.79
CA PRO A 507 -10.51 -9.50 -17.30
C PRO A 507 -11.47 -10.66 -17.06
N SER A 508 -12.66 -10.33 -16.58
CA SER A 508 -13.78 -11.23 -16.38
C SER A 508 -14.29 -11.80 -17.70
N THR A 509 -13.53 -12.71 -18.33
CA THR A 509 -13.95 -13.60 -19.42
C THR A 509 -13.09 -14.87 -19.39
N TRP A 510 -13.18 -15.64 -18.30
CA TRP A 510 -12.82 -17.06 -18.32
C TRP A 510 -13.99 -17.85 -17.74
N GLN A 511 -15.04 -18.01 -18.53
CA GLN A 511 -15.87 -19.20 -18.42
C GLN A 511 -15.16 -20.30 -19.21
N PRO A 512 -14.77 -21.42 -18.59
CA PRO A 512 -14.33 -22.58 -19.36
C PRO A 512 -15.57 -23.16 -20.04
N SER A 513 -15.78 -22.85 -21.32
CA SER A 513 -16.74 -23.58 -22.14
C SER A 513 -16.22 -25.02 -22.30
N ILE A 514 -16.88 -25.92 -21.58
CA ILE A 514 -16.76 -27.36 -21.76
C ILE A 514 -17.09 -27.65 -23.23
N GLY A 515 -16.12 -28.26 -23.91
CA GLY A 515 -16.17 -28.53 -25.33
C GLY A 515 -17.30 -29.46 -25.73
N THR A 516 -17.95 -29.10 -26.83
CA THR A 516 -18.49 -30.09 -27.76
C THR A 516 -17.78 -29.88 -29.09
N ASP A 517 -17.01 -30.89 -29.48
CA ASP A 517 -16.47 -31.09 -30.83
C ASP A 517 -17.54 -30.78 -31.89
N GLN A 518 -17.17 -30.05 -32.93
CA GLN A 518 -17.27 -30.51 -34.32
C GLN A 518 -16.32 -29.70 -35.22
N THR A 519 -15.55 -30.47 -35.99
CA THR A 519 -14.76 -30.18 -37.19
C THR A 519 -15.28 -29.07 -38.11
N GLU A 520 -14.41 -28.20 -38.61
CA GLU A 520 -14.05 -28.12 -40.04
C GLU A 520 -12.92 -27.12 -40.34
N LYS A 521 -12.22 -27.41 -41.44
CA LYS A 521 -11.00 -26.78 -41.96
C LYS A 521 -11.24 -25.35 -42.46
N GLY A 522 -10.24 -24.48 -42.27
CA GLY A 522 -10.03 -23.32 -43.14
C GLY A 522 -9.50 -22.07 -42.44
N GLN A 523 -8.19 -21.84 -42.57
CA GLN A 523 -7.49 -20.55 -42.57
C GLN A 523 -8.10 -19.37 -41.77
N ASN A 524 -7.47 -19.03 -40.64
CA ASN A 524 -7.02 -17.65 -40.36
C ASN A 524 -6.03 -17.60 -39.18
N PRO A 525 -5.01 -16.72 -39.21
CA PRO A 525 -4.02 -16.58 -38.15
C PRO A 525 -4.54 -15.60 -37.10
N LEU A 526 -5.00 -16.12 -35.95
CA LEU A 526 -5.31 -15.31 -34.78
C LEU A 526 -4.39 -15.76 -33.64
N LYS A 527 -3.19 -15.18 -33.64
CA LYS A 527 -2.34 -15.05 -32.44
C LYS A 527 -2.10 -13.55 -32.25
N TRP A 528 -2.21 -13.11 -30.99
CA TRP A 528 -1.89 -11.80 -30.44
C TRP A 528 -3.03 -10.77 -30.37
N ILE A 529 -3.78 -10.83 -29.27
CA ILE A 529 -4.29 -9.65 -28.56
C ILE A 529 -4.00 -9.87 -27.07
N ILE A 530 -2.79 -9.57 -26.63
CA ILE A 530 -2.47 -9.15 -25.24
C ILE A 530 -1.28 -8.19 -25.34
N THR A 531 -1.52 -7.02 -25.91
CA THR A 531 -0.58 -5.90 -25.92
C THR A 531 -1.35 -4.59 -25.97
N GLY A 532 -2.37 -4.45 -25.13
CA GLY A 532 -3.27 -3.28 -25.15
C GLY A 532 -2.79 -2.10 -24.29
N SER A 533 -2.17 -2.36 -23.14
CA SER A 533 -1.86 -1.29 -22.17
C SER A 533 -0.38 -0.88 -22.12
N ILE A 534 0.51 -1.65 -22.75
CA ILE A 534 1.96 -1.33 -22.83
C ILE A 534 2.31 -0.66 -24.18
N LEU A 535 1.56 -0.94 -25.25
CA LEU A 535 1.81 -0.34 -26.58
C LEU A 535 1.31 1.11 -26.70
N ALA A 536 0.31 1.53 -25.91
CA ALA A 536 -0.09 2.94 -25.86
C ALA A 536 1.02 3.82 -25.26
N LEU A 537 1.82 3.25 -24.35
CA LEU A 537 3.00 3.88 -23.76
C LEU A 537 4.14 4.00 -24.79
N PHE A 538 4.38 2.99 -25.63
CA PHE A 538 5.43 3.04 -26.66
C PHE A 538 5.06 3.85 -27.91
N ALA A 539 3.80 3.81 -28.37
CA ALA A 539 3.38 4.52 -29.58
C ALA A 539 3.32 6.05 -29.40
N TYR A 540 3.12 6.54 -28.17
CA TYR A 540 3.11 7.98 -27.89
C TYR A 540 4.52 8.59 -27.93
N PHE A 541 5.54 7.90 -27.41
CA PHE A 541 6.92 8.42 -27.41
C PHE A 541 7.57 8.45 -28.80
N LEU A 542 7.18 7.54 -29.71
CA LEU A 542 7.68 7.58 -31.09
C LEU A 542 7.03 8.67 -31.96
N PHE A 543 5.82 9.13 -31.62
CA PHE A 543 5.12 10.12 -32.45
C PHE A 543 5.41 11.59 -32.05
N VAL A 544 5.89 11.84 -30.83
CA VAL A 544 6.20 13.19 -30.33
C VAL A 544 7.68 13.57 -30.48
N GLY A 545 8.58 12.59 -30.63
CA GLY A 545 10.01 12.82 -30.91
C GLY A 545 10.35 13.17 -32.37
N GLY A 546 9.36 13.32 -33.24
CA GLY A 546 9.53 13.50 -34.68
C GLY A 546 8.78 14.70 -35.26
N ARG A 547 8.91 15.90 -34.68
CA ARG A 547 8.71 17.18 -35.38
C ARG A 547 9.55 18.31 -34.82
#